data_AF-A0A291LYB3-F1
#
_entry.id   AF-A0A291LYB3-F1
#
_cell.length_a   1.000
_cell.length_b   1.000
_cell.length_c   1.000
_cell.angle_alpha   90.00
_cell.angle_beta   90.00
_cell.angle_gamma   90.00
#
_symmetry.space_group_name_H-M   'P 1'
#
loop_
_entity.id
_entity.type
_entity.pdbx_description
1 polymer ?
#
loop_
_entity_poly.entity_id
_entity_poly.type
_entity_poly.pdbx_seq_one_letter_code
_entity_poly.pdbx_strand_id
1 'polypeptide(L)'
;MPLTNSATRYGAGARLFHWLTAALILTLIPLGLIAERWSAETSDALAIKATLFSLHKTLGLTLFAVAVARILWALSQPRPAPLHPERRAETALADLVHWLLYGAIVLMPLSGWISHAATTGFAPIWWPFGQSLPFVPKSPALAHGFATLHWLFGWVLIGTLALHIAGALKHALIDRDATLPRMLRGTEAAPTTPAATTPTRHSRRPALAALLLWAVALGGGPLLATTGGSRATSDTGSTAPLDQVASDWQVMDGTLSITVAQFGSAVTGSFADWTAAITFAEEPVAGKNGAVDVTIAISSLTLGSVSDQAMGAEYFDAGAFPTARFTAPIRPDEAGGYVADGTLTLKGVDMPVTLPFALTLEGDRAQMVGQTTLDRRNFGIGDSQTNPDQLGFEVVVDVTLTAQRGADAGADAGTSEPGDGS
;
A
#
# COMPACT_ATOMS: atom_id res chain seq x y z
N MET A 1 -12.31 39.02 19.52
CA MET A 1 -10.99 39.22 18.85
C MET A 1 -11.20 39.24 17.33
N PRO A 2 -10.52 40.10 16.56
CA PRO A 2 -10.70 40.17 15.11
C PRO A 2 -10.27 38.86 14.44
N LEU A 3 -11.06 38.39 13.47
CA LEU A 3 -10.79 37.15 12.74
C LEU A 3 -9.61 37.30 11.76
N THR A 4 -9.51 38.48 11.13
CA THR A 4 -8.53 38.80 10.09
C THR A 4 -7.25 39.44 10.65
N ASN A 5 -6.18 39.34 9.87
CA ASN A 5 -4.91 39.98 10.19
C ASN A 5 -4.98 41.51 9.99
N SER A 6 -4.05 42.23 10.62
CA SER A 6 -3.71 43.62 10.27
C SER A 6 -2.23 43.71 9.85
N ALA A 7 -1.77 44.90 9.51
CA ALA A 7 -0.33 45.15 9.27
C ALA A 7 0.56 44.83 10.48
N THR A 8 -0.01 44.81 11.69
CA THR A 8 0.76 44.70 12.95
C THR A 8 0.42 43.47 13.78
N ARG A 9 -0.71 42.77 13.52
CA ARG A 9 -1.16 41.63 14.34
C ARG A 9 -1.74 40.47 13.51
N TYR A 10 -1.65 39.27 14.06
CA TYR A 10 -2.36 38.10 13.54
C TYR A 10 -3.79 38.03 14.08
N GLY A 11 -4.75 37.80 13.18
CA GLY A 11 -6.14 37.56 13.51
C GLY A 11 -6.36 36.23 14.22
N ALA A 12 -7.53 36.05 14.83
CA ALA A 12 -7.91 34.80 15.48
C ALA A 12 -7.93 33.61 14.49
N GLY A 13 -8.32 33.82 13.22
CA GLY A 13 -8.33 32.76 12.21
C GLY A 13 -6.93 32.22 11.90
N ALA A 14 -5.95 33.11 11.68
CA ALA A 14 -4.56 32.71 11.42
C ALA A 14 -3.95 31.94 12.60
N ARG A 15 -4.25 32.38 13.83
CA ARG A 15 -3.79 31.71 15.05
C ARG A 15 -4.43 30.34 15.23
N LEU A 16 -5.75 30.22 15.00
CA LEU A 16 -6.45 28.95 15.08
C LEU A 16 -5.84 27.94 14.11
N PHE A 17 -5.68 28.30 12.83
CA PHE A 17 -5.04 27.43 11.84
C PHE A 17 -3.61 27.05 12.25
N HIS A 18 -2.82 28.01 12.74
CA HIS A 18 -1.47 27.73 13.20
C HIS A 18 -1.44 26.68 14.32
N TRP A 19 -2.20 26.89 15.40
CA TRP A 19 -2.17 26.01 16.57
C TRP A 19 -2.85 24.66 16.30
N LEU A 20 -3.88 24.62 15.46
CA LEU A 20 -4.47 23.37 14.99
C LEU A 20 -3.47 22.56 14.17
N THR A 21 -2.77 23.19 13.22
CA THR A 21 -1.70 22.54 12.47
C THR A 21 -0.59 22.04 13.40
N ALA A 22 -0.15 22.85 14.37
CA ALA A 22 0.88 22.46 15.32
C ALA A 22 0.45 21.26 16.18
N ALA A 23 -0.77 21.26 16.72
CA ALA A 23 -1.30 20.15 17.52
C ALA A 23 -1.39 18.84 16.71
N LEU A 24 -1.83 18.92 15.45
CA LEU A 24 -1.89 17.77 14.55
C LEU A 24 -0.48 17.22 14.25
N ILE A 25 0.48 18.09 13.93
CA ILE A 25 1.87 17.66 13.65
C ILE A 25 2.50 17.01 14.89
N LEU A 26 2.37 17.63 16.07
CA LEU A 26 2.92 17.10 17.31
C LEU A 26 2.27 15.78 17.75
N THR A 27 1.04 15.51 17.31
CA THR A 27 0.38 14.20 17.48
C THR A 27 0.85 13.19 16.44
N LEU A 28 0.93 13.58 15.18
CA LEU A 28 1.20 12.69 14.04
C LEU A 28 2.63 12.15 14.04
N ILE A 29 3.62 12.96 14.43
CA ILE A 29 5.02 12.53 14.49
C ILE A 29 5.21 11.31 15.41
N PRO A 30 4.89 11.37 16.73
CA PRO A 30 5.05 10.22 17.60
C PRO A 30 4.14 9.06 17.18
N LEU A 31 2.89 9.34 16.77
CA LEU A 31 1.97 8.30 16.33
C LEU A 31 2.52 7.50 15.13
N GLY A 32 3.11 8.18 14.14
CA GLY A 32 3.72 7.53 12.98
C GLY A 32 4.95 6.69 13.38
N LEU A 33 5.82 7.24 14.25
CA LEU A 33 7.01 6.51 14.73
C LEU A 33 6.65 5.28 15.57
N ILE A 34 5.59 5.37 16.39
CA ILE A 34 5.08 4.25 17.20
C ILE A 34 4.46 3.19 16.28
N ALA A 35 3.59 3.60 15.34
CA ALA A 35 2.96 2.69 14.38
C ALA A 35 3.99 1.88 13.58
N GLU A 36 5.02 2.57 13.08
CA GLU A 36 6.08 1.94 12.28
C GLU A 36 6.84 0.87 13.07
N ARG A 37 7.23 1.20 14.31
CA ARG A 37 8.03 0.33 15.19
C ARG A 37 7.22 -0.75 15.90
N TRP A 38 5.89 -0.69 15.81
CA TRP A 38 5.02 -1.68 16.44
C TRP A 38 5.20 -3.07 15.80
N SER A 39 5.14 -4.11 16.63
CA SER A 39 5.28 -5.49 16.18
C SER A 39 4.17 -5.89 15.21
N ALA A 40 4.52 -6.75 14.26
CA ALA A 40 3.59 -7.40 13.33
C ALA A 40 3.74 -8.94 13.38
N GLU A 41 4.39 -9.47 14.42
CA GLU A 41 4.71 -10.90 14.53
C GLU A 41 3.50 -11.75 14.91
N THR A 42 2.52 -11.17 15.62
CA THR A 42 1.29 -11.83 16.01
C THR A 42 0.08 -11.11 15.43
N SER A 43 -1.05 -11.82 15.33
CA SER A 43 -2.31 -11.26 14.88
C SER A 43 -2.75 -10.00 15.65
N ASP A 44 -2.75 -10.09 16.98
CA ASP A 44 -3.18 -9.02 17.87
C ASP A 44 -2.24 -7.82 17.75
N ALA A 45 -0.93 -8.06 17.65
CA ALA A 45 0.04 -7.00 17.46
C ALA A 45 -0.18 -6.29 16.13
N LEU A 46 -0.44 -7.04 15.05
CA LEU A 46 -0.76 -6.51 13.74
C LEU A 46 -2.07 -5.70 13.75
N ALA A 47 -3.09 -6.15 14.45
CA ALA A 47 -4.36 -5.43 14.59
C ALA A 47 -4.15 -4.05 15.24
N ILE A 48 -3.32 -3.99 16.28
CA ILE A 48 -2.93 -2.73 16.93
C ILE A 48 -2.12 -1.87 15.97
N LYS A 49 -1.15 -2.45 15.25
CA LYS A 49 -0.36 -1.74 14.22
C LYS A 49 -1.26 -1.10 13.17
N ALA A 50 -2.22 -1.87 12.64
CA ALA A 50 -3.19 -1.40 11.67
C ALA A 50 -4.05 -0.25 12.22
N THR A 51 -4.49 -0.36 13.48
CA THR A 51 -5.25 0.71 14.16
C THR A 51 -4.44 2.00 14.29
N LEU A 52 -3.16 1.90 14.71
CA LEU A 52 -2.26 3.04 14.82
C LEU A 52 -2.04 3.72 13.46
N PHE A 53 -1.85 2.94 12.40
CA PHE A 53 -1.75 3.47 11.03
C PHE A 53 -3.07 4.06 10.52
N SER A 54 -4.21 3.46 10.81
CA SER A 54 -5.52 4.01 10.47
C SER A 54 -5.73 5.37 11.11
N LEU A 55 -5.40 5.50 12.40
CA LEU A 55 -5.45 6.77 13.11
C LEU A 55 -4.47 7.80 12.49
N HIS A 56 -3.23 7.38 12.20
CA HIS A 56 -2.22 8.24 11.58
C HIS A 56 -2.67 8.76 10.21
N LYS A 57 -3.13 7.88 9.32
CA LYS A 57 -3.59 8.25 7.97
C LYS A 57 -4.81 9.17 8.04
N THR A 58 -5.77 8.86 8.91
CA THR A 58 -7.00 9.66 9.09
C THR A 58 -6.69 11.07 9.59
N LEU A 59 -5.82 11.20 10.61
CA LEU A 59 -5.37 12.50 11.10
C LEU A 59 -4.44 13.21 10.11
N GLY A 60 -3.65 12.48 9.32
CA GLY A 60 -2.79 13.00 8.25
C GLY A 60 -3.60 13.65 7.13
N LEU A 61 -4.72 13.02 6.72
CA LEU A 61 -5.65 13.59 5.75
C LEU A 61 -6.35 14.84 6.31
N THR A 62 -6.72 14.82 7.60
CA THR A 62 -7.23 16.01 8.30
C THR A 62 -6.20 17.14 8.31
N LEU A 63 -4.92 16.85 8.62
CA LEU A 63 -3.84 17.82 8.56
C LEU A 63 -3.68 18.41 7.15
N PHE A 64 -3.75 17.59 6.10
CA PHE A 64 -3.69 18.07 4.72
C PHE A 64 -4.82 19.05 4.40
N ALA A 65 -6.06 18.72 4.75
CA ALA A 65 -7.20 19.61 4.54
C ALA A 65 -7.05 20.93 5.32
N VAL A 66 -6.62 20.85 6.59
CA VAL A 66 -6.33 22.03 7.42
C VAL A 66 -5.19 22.86 6.82
N ALA A 67 -4.16 22.23 6.26
CA ALA A 67 -3.04 22.90 5.61
C ALA A 67 -3.49 23.67 4.36
N VAL A 68 -4.30 23.05 3.50
CA VAL A 68 -4.87 23.70 2.31
C VAL A 68 -5.74 24.90 2.74
N ALA A 69 -6.64 24.70 3.70
CA ALA A 69 -7.48 25.77 4.23
C ALA A 69 -6.65 26.92 4.83
N ARG A 70 -5.59 26.58 5.58
CA ARG A 70 -4.63 27.56 6.15
C ARG A 70 -3.91 28.34 5.06
N ILE A 71 -3.49 27.70 3.98
CA ILE A 71 -2.80 28.35 2.85
C ILE A 71 -3.77 29.30 2.14
N LEU A 72 -4.96 28.82 1.77
CA LEU A 72 -5.99 29.64 1.12
C LEU A 72 -6.37 30.84 1.99
N TRP A 73 -6.54 30.63 3.30
CA TRP A 73 -6.74 31.71 4.26
C TRP A 73 -5.57 32.70 4.22
N ALA A 74 -4.33 32.23 4.37
CA ALA A 74 -3.15 33.09 4.40
C ALA A 74 -2.95 33.92 3.12
N LEU A 75 -3.36 33.41 1.94
CA LEU A 75 -3.34 34.15 0.68
C LEU A 75 -4.30 35.35 0.67
N SER A 76 -5.41 35.26 1.42
CA SER A 76 -6.40 36.35 1.55
C SER A 76 -6.06 37.41 2.60
N GLN A 77 -5.06 37.15 3.44
CA GLN A 77 -4.79 37.99 4.61
C GLN A 77 -3.58 38.92 4.39
N PRO A 78 -3.60 40.15 4.93
CA PRO A 78 -2.38 40.93 5.04
C PRO A 78 -1.38 40.19 5.91
N ARG A 79 -0.10 40.25 5.53
CA ARG A 79 1.00 39.68 6.32
C ARG A 79 1.47 40.73 7.32
N PRO A 80 1.38 40.46 8.64
CA PRO A 80 1.92 41.36 9.63
C PRO A 80 3.42 41.58 9.41
N ALA A 81 3.89 42.83 9.57
CA ALA A 81 5.30 43.18 9.39
C ALA A 81 6.22 42.38 10.35
N PRO A 82 7.46 42.08 9.94
CA PRO A 82 8.46 41.50 10.84
C PRO A 82 8.82 42.50 11.95
N LEU A 83 9.15 42.00 13.14
CA LEU A 83 9.53 42.84 14.28
C LEU A 83 10.93 43.44 14.14
N HIS A 84 11.82 42.75 13.43
CA HIS A 84 13.24 43.09 13.27
C HIS A 84 13.66 43.10 11.78
N PRO A 85 13.07 43.96 10.93
CA PRO A 85 13.39 44.00 9.49
C PRO A 85 14.87 44.32 9.18
N GLU A 86 15.57 44.96 10.11
CA GLU A 86 17.00 45.24 10.06
C GLU A 86 17.86 43.96 10.16
N ARG A 87 17.37 42.91 10.82
CA ARG A 87 18.06 41.62 10.97
C ARG A 87 17.82 40.74 9.76
N ARG A 88 18.42 41.13 8.62
CA ARG A 88 18.16 40.53 7.30
C ARG A 88 18.40 39.03 7.22
N ALA A 89 19.47 38.52 7.83
CA ALA A 89 19.80 37.09 7.81
C ALA A 89 18.80 36.26 8.61
N GLU A 90 18.44 36.72 9.82
CA GLU A 90 17.43 36.09 10.68
C GLU A 90 16.06 36.10 10.01
N THR A 91 15.66 37.23 9.41
CA THR A 91 14.41 37.34 8.66
C THR A 91 14.38 36.41 7.45
N ALA A 92 15.47 36.32 6.69
CA ALA A 92 15.57 35.43 5.53
C ALA A 92 15.52 33.95 5.93
N LEU A 93 16.15 33.58 7.05
CA LEU A 93 16.09 32.21 7.59
C LEU A 93 14.68 31.88 8.10
N ALA A 94 14.03 32.80 8.81
CA ALA A 94 12.64 32.62 9.24
C ALA A 94 11.70 32.43 8.04
N ASP A 95 11.83 33.23 6.99
CA ASP A 95 11.06 33.07 5.76
C ASP A 95 11.33 31.72 5.08
N LEU A 96 12.59 31.28 5.00
CA LEU A 96 12.96 29.97 4.45
C LEU A 96 12.30 28.84 5.24
N VAL A 97 12.41 28.86 6.56
CA VAL A 97 11.80 27.87 7.47
C VAL A 97 10.29 27.83 7.28
N HIS A 98 9.61 28.98 7.19
CA HIS A 98 8.17 29.01 6.94
C HIS A 98 7.80 28.40 5.58
N TRP A 99 8.55 28.70 4.51
CA TRP A 99 8.30 28.09 3.19
C TRP A 99 8.55 26.58 3.18
N LEU A 100 9.60 26.11 3.87
CA LEU A 100 9.84 24.69 4.05
C LEU A 100 8.68 24.03 4.82
N LEU A 101 8.20 24.62 5.91
CA LEU A 101 7.04 24.10 6.65
C LEU A 101 5.77 24.09 5.79
N TYR A 102 5.51 25.13 4.99
CA TYR A 102 4.38 25.14 4.07
C TYR A 102 4.43 24.02 3.04
N GLY A 103 5.61 23.73 2.49
CA GLY A 103 5.81 22.57 1.63
C GLY A 103 5.59 21.26 2.40
N ALA A 104 6.13 21.14 3.62
CA ALA A 104 6.07 19.91 4.40
C ALA A 104 4.63 19.51 4.77
N ILE A 105 3.81 20.46 5.21
CA ILE A 105 2.41 20.20 5.57
C ILE A 105 1.51 19.85 4.38
N VAL A 106 2.01 19.94 3.15
CA VAL A 106 1.30 19.56 1.91
C VAL A 106 1.93 18.30 1.31
N LEU A 107 3.22 18.32 1.01
CA LEU A 107 3.92 17.24 0.29
C LEU A 107 4.03 15.95 1.10
N MET A 108 4.24 16.05 2.41
CA MET A 108 4.34 14.86 3.28
C MET A 108 3.01 14.09 3.37
N PRO A 109 1.87 14.68 3.78
CA PRO A 109 0.62 13.92 3.81
C PRO A 109 0.13 13.54 2.42
N LEU A 110 0.39 14.34 1.38
CA LEU A 110 0.03 13.98 0.00
C LEU A 110 0.77 12.72 -0.48
N SER A 111 2.08 12.63 -0.23
CA SER A 111 2.85 11.43 -0.59
C SER A 111 2.38 10.19 0.18
N GLY A 112 2.07 10.31 1.48
CA GLY A 112 1.48 9.21 2.25
C GLY A 112 0.10 8.79 1.73
N TRP A 113 -0.72 9.76 1.29
CA TRP A 113 -2.04 9.49 0.72
C TRP A 113 -1.94 8.77 -0.64
N ILE A 114 -1.01 9.18 -1.50
CA ILE A 114 -0.75 8.49 -2.78
C ILE A 114 -0.26 7.06 -2.53
N SER A 115 0.65 6.86 -1.56
CA SER A 115 1.12 5.52 -1.17
C SER A 115 -0.03 4.62 -0.72
N HIS A 116 -0.93 5.14 0.13
CA HIS A 116 -2.14 4.41 0.54
C HIS A 116 -3.07 4.10 -0.63
N ALA A 117 -3.34 5.09 -1.50
CA ALA A 117 -4.22 4.91 -2.66
C ALA A 117 -3.66 3.88 -3.66
N ALA A 118 -2.34 3.74 -3.76
CA ALA A 118 -1.66 2.74 -4.59
C ALA A 118 -1.62 1.32 -3.97
N THR A 119 -2.05 1.16 -2.71
CA THR A 119 -1.99 -0.10 -1.94
C THR A 119 -3.38 -0.69 -1.71
N THR A 120 -3.48 -1.98 -1.37
CA THR A 120 -4.72 -2.68 -0.99
C THR A 120 -4.64 -3.21 0.45
N GLY A 121 -5.79 -3.28 1.14
CA GLY A 121 -5.96 -4.18 2.30
C GLY A 121 -5.47 -3.75 3.68
N PHE A 122 -4.59 -2.74 3.82
CA PHE A 122 -3.99 -2.43 5.12
C PHE A 122 -4.32 -1.04 5.69
N ALA A 123 -4.78 -1.03 6.95
CA ALA A 123 -5.02 0.17 7.78
C ALA A 123 -5.88 1.24 7.06
N PRO A 124 -7.20 1.06 6.98
CA PRO A 124 -8.08 1.96 6.24
C PRO A 124 -8.13 3.36 6.86
N ILE A 125 -8.34 4.38 6.02
CA ILE A 125 -8.75 5.72 6.45
C ILE A 125 -10.22 5.67 6.91
N TRP A 126 -10.52 6.23 8.09
CA TRP A 126 -11.88 6.17 8.66
C TRP A 126 -12.82 7.26 8.17
N TRP A 127 -12.35 8.16 7.32
CA TRP A 127 -13.23 9.06 6.57
C TRP A 127 -13.99 8.27 5.49
N PRO A 128 -15.21 8.71 5.12
CA PRO A 128 -15.97 8.08 4.03
C PRO A 128 -15.36 8.34 2.64
N PHE A 129 -14.21 9.00 2.57
CA PHE A 129 -13.46 9.32 1.37
C PHE A 129 -11.95 9.14 1.63
N GLY A 130 -11.17 9.09 0.55
CA GLY A 130 -9.71 9.05 0.61
C GLY A 130 -9.06 7.66 0.57
N GLN A 131 -9.84 6.59 0.42
CA GLN A 131 -9.28 5.25 0.18
C GLN A 131 -8.57 5.13 -1.18
N SER A 132 -9.07 5.85 -2.18
CA SER A 132 -8.50 5.91 -3.53
C SER A 132 -8.38 7.35 -4.00
N LEU A 133 -7.54 7.55 -5.02
CA LEU A 133 -7.37 8.81 -5.71
C LEU A 133 -7.58 8.59 -7.21
N PRO A 134 -8.25 9.50 -7.92
CA PRO A 134 -8.31 9.45 -9.38
C PRO A 134 -6.90 9.38 -9.96
N PHE A 135 -6.73 8.54 -11.00
CA PHE A 135 -5.46 8.37 -11.72
C PHE A 135 -4.29 7.77 -10.92
N VAL A 136 -4.52 7.27 -9.71
CA VAL A 136 -3.51 6.52 -8.93
C VAL A 136 -3.82 5.02 -9.06
N PRO A 137 -3.09 4.27 -9.90
CA PRO A 137 -3.30 2.83 -10.04
C PRO A 137 -2.79 2.08 -8.80
N LYS A 138 -3.32 0.87 -8.59
CA LYS A 138 -2.73 -0.08 -7.63
C LYS A 138 -1.39 -0.54 -8.19
N SER A 139 -0.30 -0.27 -7.46
CA SER A 139 1.06 -0.58 -7.90
C SER A 139 2.01 -0.62 -6.70
N PRO A 140 2.63 -1.78 -6.40
CA PRO A 140 3.61 -1.90 -5.33
C PRO A 140 4.79 -0.92 -5.47
N ALA A 141 5.28 -0.73 -6.70
CA ALA A 141 6.37 0.20 -6.98
C ALA A 141 5.99 1.66 -6.68
N LEU A 142 4.78 2.07 -7.08
CA LEU A 142 4.26 3.41 -6.79
C LEU A 142 4.06 3.61 -5.29
N ALA A 143 3.46 2.63 -4.62
CA ALA A 143 3.23 2.65 -3.19
C ALA A 143 4.54 2.80 -2.40
N HIS A 144 5.56 2.00 -2.75
CA HIS A 144 6.87 2.04 -2.12
C HIS A 144 7.57 3.38 -2.37
N GLY A 145 7.62 3.87 -3.61
CA GLY A 145 8.27 5.13 -3.94
C GLY A 145 7.68 6.32 -3.17
N PHE A 146 6.36 6.38 -3.08
CA PHE A 146 5.69 7.44 -2.30
C PHE A 146 5.80 7.25 -0.79
N ALA A 147 5.92 6.01 -0.28
CA ALA A 147 6.24 5.75 1.12
C ALA A 147 7.66 6.25 1.47
N THR A 148 8.64 6.03 0.59
CA THR A 148 10.00 6.57 0.75
C THR A 148 10.00 8.10 0.78
N LEU A 149 9.25 8.75 -0.12
CA LEU A 149 9.10 10.20 -0.12
C LEU A 149 8.44 10.69 1.17
N HIS A 150 7.39 10.02 1.65
CA HIS A 150 6.73 10.37 2.91
C HIS A 150 7.70 10.32 4.09
N TRP A 151 8.52 9.27 4.18
CA TRP A 151 9.55 9.11 5.20
C TRP A 151 10.63 10.20 5.12
N LEU A 152 11.16 10.46 3.92
CA LEU A 152 12.15 11.51 3.70
C LEU A 152 11.61 12.90 4.07
N PHE A 153 10.38 13.21 3.65
CA PHE A 153 9.71 14.47 3.97
C PHE A 153 9.41 14.60 5.47
N GLY A 154 9.21 13.49 6.17
CA GLY A 154 9.13 13.46 7.63
C GLY A 154 10.40 13.99 8.31
N TRP A 155 11.58 13.60 7.83
CA TRP A 155 12.85 14.14 8.35
C TRP A 155 13.03 15.62 8.04
N VAL A 156 12.66 16.06 6.83
CA VAL A 156 12.66 17.49 6.47
C VAL A 156 11.71 18.28 7.40
N LEU A 157 10.51 17.75 7.65
CA LEU A 157 9.55 18.34 8.58
C LEU A 157 10.11 18.45 9.99
N ILE A 158 10.67 17.36 10.55
CA ILE A 158 11.22 17.34 11.91
C ILE A 158 12.35 18.36 12.06
N GLY A 159 13.31 18.37 11.13
CA GLY A 159 14.43 19.33 11.17
C GLY A 159 13.95 20.78 11.05
N THR A 160 13.03 21.05 10.13
CA THR A 160 12.48 22.40 9.92
C THR A 160 11.62 22.85 11.11
N LEU A 161 10.84 21.95 11.70
CA LEU A 161 10.03 22.20 12.88
C LEU A 161 10.90 22.49 14.11
N ALA A 162 12.00 21.76 14.29
CA ALA A 162 12.96 22.01 15.34
C ALA A 162 13.57 23.41 15.22
N LEU A 163 13.98 23.82 14.00
CA LEU A 163 14.47 25.17 13.74
C LEU A 163 13.40 26.25 14.01
N HIS A 164 12.14 25.99 13.63
CA HIS A 164 11.03 26.89 13.88
C HIS A 164 10.79 27.10 15.39
N ILE A 165 10.75 26.02 16.16
CA ILE A 165 10.56 26.07 17.63
C ILE A 165 11.77 26.76 18.28
N ALA A 166 13.00 26.41 17.88
CA ALA A 166 14.22 27.04 18.39
C ALA A 166 14.21 28.56 18.14
N GLY A 167 13.80 29.01 16.95
CA GLY A 167 13.62 30.43 16.64
C GLY A 167 12.59 31.09 17.55
N ALA A 168 11.41 30.49 17.71
CA ALA A 168 10.36 31.01 18.59
C ALA A 168 10.83 31.10 20.07
N LEU A 169 11.57 30.10 20.55
CA LEU A 169 12.13 30.08 21.90
C LEU A 169 13.26 31.10 22.07
N LYS A 170 14.14 31.26 21.09
CA LYS A 170 15.16 32.32 21.09
C LYS A 170 14.49 33.70 21.21
N HIS A 171 13.47 33.97 20.41
CA HIS A 171 12.71 35.22 20.48
C HIS A 171 12.00 35.42 21.84
N ALA A 172 11.46 34.34 22.42
CA ALA A 172 10.75 34.43 23.69
C ALA A 172 11.69 34.57 24.91
N LEU A 173 12.82 33.87 24.91
CA LEU A 173 13.70 33.72 26.09
C LEU A 173 14.91 34.64 26.06
N ILE A 174 15.48 34.88 24.87
CA ILE A 174 16.70 35.68 24.68
C ILE A 174 16.33 37.10 24.24
N ASP A 175 15.68 37.25 23.07
CA ASP A 175 15.29 38.57 22.56
C ASP A 175 14.16 39.20 23.39
N ARG A 176 13.34 38.36 24.04
CA ARG A 176 12.16 38.73 24.84
C ARG A 176 11.20 39.66 24.08
N ASP A 177 11.00 39.37 22.80
CA ASP A 177 10.16 40.18 21.92
C ASP A 177 8.72 39.63 21.78
N ALA A 178 7.91 40.32 20.98
CA ALA A 178 6.50 39.99 20.78
C ALA A 178 6.24 38.85 19.78
N THR A 179 7.26 38.14 19.26
CA THR A 179 7.10 37.12 18.21
C THR A 179 6.11 36.02 18.61
N LEU A 180 6.32 35.38 19.77
CA LEU A 180 5.42 34.35 20.29
C LEU A 180 4.08 34.93 20.79
N PRO A 181 4.03 36.04 21.57
CA PRO A 181 2.78 36.69 21.96
C PRO A 181 1.85 37.05 20.79
N ARG A 182 2.41 37.47 19.65
CA ARG A 182 1.65 37.76 18.42
C ARG A 182 0.92 36.53 17.87
N MET A 183 1.52 35.34 17.95
CA MET A 183 0.89 34.10 17.49
C MET A 183 0.01 33.45 18.57
N LEU A 184 0.29 33.66 19.85
CA LEU A 184 -0.51 33.11 20.94
C LEU A 184 -1.77 33.95 21.21
N ARG A 185 -1.58 35.25 21.51
CA ARG A 185 -2.63 36.16 21.99
C ARG A 185 -3.10 37.16 20.95
N GLY A 186 -2.40 37.28 19.82
CA GLY A 186 -2.71 38.30 18.81
C GLY A 186 -2.27 39.69 19.23
N THR A 187 -1.27 39.78 20.12
CA THR A 187 -0.66 41.04 20.54
C THR A 187 -0.21 41.85 19.32
N GLU A 188 -0.32 43.18 19.38
CA GLU A 188 0.15 44.02 18.29
C GLU A 188 1.68 44.18 18.34
N ALA A 189 2.32 44.31 17.18
CA ALA A 189 3.70 44.79 17.12
C ALA A 189 3.74 46.24 17.65
N ALA A 190 4.61 46.53 18.63
CA ALA A 190 4.73 47.86 19.19
C ALA A 190 5.10 48.89 18.09
N PRO A 191 4.46 50.08 18.06
CA PRO A 191 4.72 51.10 17.06
C PRO A 191 6.04 51.79 17.35
N THR A 192 7.16 51.20 16.96
CA THR A 192 8.50 51.77 17.25
C THR A 192 9.31 52.09 16.00
N THR A 193 8.73 52.05 14.79
CA THR A 193 9.43 52.54 13.60
C THR A 193 8.47 52.97 12.47
N PRO A 194 8.72 54.10 11.77
CA PRO A 194 7.96 54.52 10.58
C PRO A 194 7.96 53.49 9.44
N ALA A 195 8.83 52.48 9.51
CA ALA A 195 8.86 51.36 8.56
C ALA A 195 7.61 50.46 8.64
N ALA A 196 6.82 50.52 9.72
CA ALA A 196 5.60 49.71 9.89
C ALA A 196 4.46 50.07 8.91
N THR A 197 4.55 51.21 8.20
CA THR A 197 3.52 51.68 7.26
C THR A 197 3.93 51.59 5.79
N THR A 198 5.18 51.22 5.49
CA THR A 198 5.64 51.08 4.10
C THR A 198 5.54 49.62 3.66
N PRO A 199 4.85 49.28 2.55
CA PRO A 199 4.80 47.92 2.05
C PRO A 199 6.21 47.48 1.61
N THR A 200 6.91 46.74 2.47
CA THR A 200 8.22 46.18 2.14
C THR A 200 8.04 45.14 1.04
N ARG A 201 8.64 45.36 -0.14
CA ARG A 201 8.72 44.33 -1.19
C ARG A 201 9.52 43.14 -0.63
N HIS A 202 8.83 42.05 -0.36
CA HIS A 202 9.47 40.82 0.12
C HIS A 202 10.41 40.26 -0.95
N SER A 203 11.60 39.84 -0.52
CA SER A 203 12.53 39.10 -1.36
C SER A 203 11.94 37.74 -1.71
N ARG A 204 11.93 37.38 -2.99
CA ARG A 204 11.52 36.04 -3.45
C ARG A 204 12.59 34.96 -3.20
N ARG A 205 13.79 35.35 -2.76
CA ARG A 205 14.95 34.45 -2.60
C ARG A 205 14.69 33.29 -1.64
N PRO A 206 14.11 33.48 -0.44
CA PRO A 206 13.84 32.36 0.48
C PRO A 206 12.84 31.35 -0.11
N ALA A 207 11.84 31.82 -0.86
CA ALA A 207 10.89 30.96 -1.55
C ALA A 207 11.56 30.12 -2.66
N LEU A 208 12.42 30.75 -3.47
CA LEU A 208 13.19 30.04 -4.49
C LEU A 208 14.16 29.01 -3.87
N ALA A 209 14.82 29.36 -2.77
CA ALA A 209 15.67 28.43 -2.03
C ALA A 209 14.88 27.26 -1.47
N ALA A 210 13.69 27.50 -0.89
CA ALA A 210 12.80 26.43 -0.44
C ALA A 210 12.36 25.52 -1.60
N LEU A 211 12.02 26.10 -2.76
CA LEU A 211 11.65 25.32 -3.95
C LEU A 211 12.81 24.44 -4.43
N LEU A 212 14.04 24.95 -4.43
CA LEU A 212 15.24 24.16 -4.76
C LEU A 212 15.45 23.03 -3.74
N LEU A 213 15.32 23.30 -2.44
CA LEU A 213 15.43 22.26 -1.40
C LEU A 213 14.35 21.19 -1.55
N TRP A 214 13.12 21.56 -1.87
CA TRP A 214 12.05 20.61 -2.16
C TRP A 214 12.30 19.82 -3.44
N ALA A 215 12.82 20.46 -4.50
CA ALA A 215 13.21 19.77 -5.72
C ALA A 215 14.33 18.75 -5.47
N VAL A 216 15.31 19.09 -4.63
CA VAL A 216 16.35 18.18 -4.18
C VAL A 216 15.77 17.04 -3.33
N ALA A 217 14.86 17.33 -2.40
CA ALA A 217 14.21 16.29 -1.60
C ALA A 217 13.38 15.32 -2.48
N LEU A 218 12.67 15.85 -3.48
CA LEU A 218 11.94 15.06 -4.47
C LEU A 218 12.87 14.19 -5.33
N GLY A 219 14.00 14.76 -5.78
CA GLY A 219 15.02 14.04 -6.58
C GLY A 219 15.95 13.14 -5.76
N GLY A 220 16.00 13.31 -4.44
CA GLY A 220 16.86 12.56 -3.52
C GLY A 220 16.32 11.18 -3.17
N GLY A 221 15.01 10.95 -3.29
CA GLY A 221 14.39 9.63 -3.07
C GLY A 221 15.01 8.53 -3.95
N PRO A 222 15.12 8.73 -5.28
CA PRO A 222 15.80 7.80 -6.18
C PRO A 222 17.30 7.59 -5.90
N LEU A 223 18.02 8.65 -5.49
CA LEU A 223 19.47 8.56 -5.19
C LEU A 223 19.73 7.80 -3.88
N LEU A 224 18.91 8.04 -2.85
CA LEU A 224 18.97 7.29 -1.59
C LEU A 224 18.46 5.86 -1.74
N ALA A 225 17.50 5.58 -2.63
CA ALA A 225 17.08 4.22 -2.95
C ALA A 225 18.17 3.40 -3.67
N THR A 226 19.13 4.06 -4.32
CA THR A 226 20.24 3.41 -5.03
C THR A 226 21.51 3.31 -4.17
N THR A 227 21.73 4.19 -3.19
CA THR A 227 22.93 4.18 -2.33
C THR A 227 22.67 3.77 -0.88
N GLY A 228 21.49 4.07 -0.36
CA GLY A 228 21.00 3.58 0.91
C GLY A 228 20.43 2.21 0.64
N GLY A 229 21.25 1.18 0.85
CA GLY A 229 20.79 -0.19 0.87
C GLY A 229 19.61 -0.29 1.84
N SER A 230 18.41 -0.16 1.30
CA SER A 230 17.30 -0.96 1.76
C SER A 230 17.86 -2.35 1.70
N ARG A 231 18.22 -2.83 2.88
CA ARG A 231 18.07 -4.22 3.28
C ARG A 231 16.57 -4.54 3.15
N ALA A 232 16.01 -4.40 1.94
CA ALA A 232 15.24 -5.47 1.39
C ALA A 232 16.16 -6.65 1.61
N THR A 233 15.85 -7.43 2.61
CA THR A 233 16.06 -8.85 2.50
C THR A 233 15.45 -9.23 1.15
N SER A 234 16.25 -9.09 0.10
CA SER A 234 16.23 -9.95 -1.07
C SER A 234 16.67 -11.33 -0.58
N ASP A 235 15.95 -11.84 0.41
CA ASP A 235 15.53 -13.21 0.51
C ASP A 235 14.18 -13.28 -0.25
N THR A 236 14.14 -12.67 -1.44
CA THR A 236 13.63 -13.43 -2.57
C THR A 236 14.51 -14.66 -2.63
N GLY A 237 14.13 -15.69 -1.86
CA GLY A 237 14.40 -17.05 -2.23
C GLY A 237 13.84 -17.17 -3.64
N SER A 238 14.68 -16.84 -4.61
CA SER A 238 14.53 -17.20 -6.00
C SER A 238 14.72 -18.71 -6.00
N THR A 239 13.70 -19.41 -5.50
CA THR A 239 13.52 -20.82 -5.77
C THR A 239 13.47 -20.93 -7.28
N ALA A 240 14.26 -21.85 -7.83
CA ALA A 240 14.16 -22.19 -9.23
C ALA A 240 12.69 -22.42 -9.60
N PRO A 241 12.24 -22.00 -10.79
CA PRO A 241 10.89 -22.29 -11.25
C PRO A 241 10.59 -23.78 -11.06
N LEU A 242 9.34 -24.11 -10.75
CA LEU A 242 8.94 -25.51 -10.68
C LEU A 242 9.29 -26.24 -11.99
N ASP A 243 9.79 -27.47 -11.85
CA ASP A 243 10.07 -28.30 -13.01
C ASP A 243 8.77 -28.57 -13.78
N GLN A 244 8.82 -28.43 -15.11
CA GLN A 244 7.70 -28.77 -15.98
C GLN A 244 7.30 -30.24 -15.76
N VAL A 245 6.00 -30.48 -15.64
CA VAL A 245 5.45 -31.83 -15.41
C VAL A 245 4.86 -32.36 -16.71
N ALA A 246 5.03 -33.65 -16.98
CA ALA A 246 4.38 -34.31 -18.10
C ALA A 246 2.86 -34.23 -17.97
N SER A 247 2.19 -33.82 -19.05
CA SER A 247 0.75 -33.58 -19.07
C SER A 247 0.17 -33.92 -20.45
N ASP A 248 -1.00 -34.55 -20.50
CA ASP A 248 -1.73 -34.77 -21.76
C ASP A 248 -2.28 -33.45 -22.30
N TRP A 249 -2.52 -32.49 -21.40
CA TRP A 249 -2.94 -31.13 -21.71
C TRP A 249 -1.94 -30.14 -21.13
N GLN A 250 -1.10 -29.58 -21.99
CA GLN A 250 -0.07 -28.63 -21.59
C GLN A 250 -0.70 -27.25 -21.38
N VAL A 251 -0.58 -26.70 -20.17
CA VAL A 251 -1.02 -25.33 -19.88
C VAL A 251 -0.16 -24.34 -20.66
N MET A 252 -0.80 -23.48 -21.45
CA MET A 252 -0.14 -22.45 -22.28
C MET A 252 -0.11 -21.09 -21.59
N ASP A 253 -1.20 -20.74 -20.93
CA ASP A 253 -1.38 -19.51 -20.18
C ASP A 253 -2.41 -19.75 -19.07
N GLY A 254 -2.25 -19.08 -17.93
CA GLY A 254 -3.22 -19.22 -16.85
C GLY A 254 -2.95 -18.33 -15.65
N THR A 255 -4.00 -18.11 -14.89
CA THR A 255 -4.00 -17.34 -13.64
C THR A 255 -4.54 -18.21 -12.51
N LEU A 256 -3.79 -18.27 -11.42
CA LEU A 256 -4.23 -18.81 -10.13
C LEU A 256 -4.25 -17.66 -9.13
N SER A 257 -5.44 -17.15 -8.83
CA SER A 257 -5.63 -15.99 -7.97
C SER A 257 -6.33 -16.36 -6.68
N ILE A 258 -6.02 -15.63 -5.61
CA ILE A 258 -6.73 -15.70 -4.34
C ILE A 258 -7.25 -14.33 -3.96
N THR A 259 -8.44 -14.28 -3.36
CA THR A 259 -9.01 -13.07 -2.80
C THR A 259 -9.45 -13.31 -1.36
N VAL A 260 -8.98 -12.46 -0.44
CA VAL A 260 -9.36 -12.48 0.98
C VAL A 260 -9.81 -11.10 1.41
N ALA A 261 -10.81 -11.01 2.29
CA ALA A 261 -11.20 -9.76 2.90
C ALA A 261 -10.23 -9.38 4.02
N GLN A 262 -9.69 -8.16 4.02
CA GLN A 262 -8.86 -7.64 5.09
C GLN A 262 -9.31 -6.21 5.45
N PHE A 263 -9.62 -5.98 6.73
CA PHE A 263 -10.22 -4.73 7.21
C PHE A 263 -11.42 -4.28 6.35
N GLY A 264 -12.27 -5.23 5.95
CA GLY A 264 -13.45 -5.00 5.10
C GLY A 264 -13.16 -4.72 3.61
N SER A 265 -11.90 -4.77 3.17
CA SER A 265 -11.51 -4.57 1.75
C SER A 265 -11.05 -5.87 1.12
N ALA A 266 -11.42 -6.13 -0.14
CA ALA A 266 -10.89 -7.27 -0.89
C ALA A 266 -9.40 -7.06 -1.20
N VAL A 267 -8.58 -8.06 -0.86
CA VAL A 267 -7.16 -8.15 -1.20
C VAL A 267 -6.99 -9.33 -2.12
N THR A 268 -6.68 -9.05 -3.38
CA THR A 268 -6.45 -10.05 -4.42
C THR A 268 -4.96 -10.20 -4.69
N GLY A 269 -4.52 -11.44 -4.86
CA GLY A 269 -3.17 -11.80 -5.23
C GLY A 269 -3.16 -13.00 -6.15
N SER A 270 -1.99 -13.36 -6.67
CA SER A 270 -1.83 -14.50 -7.56
C SER A 270 -0.50 -15.21 -7.35
N PHE A 271 -0.47 -16.49 -7.72
CA PHE A 271 0.73 -17.31 -7.78
C PHE A 271 1.27 -17.29 -9.21
N ALA A 272 2.51 -16.87 -9.37
CA ALA A 272 3.16 -16.78 -10.69
C ALA A 272 3.79 -18.11 -11.15
N ASP A 273 4.08 -19.03 -10.22
CA ASP A 273 4.76 -20.29 -10.51
C ASP A 273 3.97 -21.48 -9.96
N TRP A 274 3.36 -22.23 -10.88
CA TRP A 274 2.61 -23.44 -10.62
C TRP A 274 2.62 -24.32 -11.88
N THR A 275 2.54 -25.62 -11.68
CA THR A 275 2.53 -26.63 -12.75
C THR A 275 1.33 -27.54 -12.58
N ALA A 276 0.74 -28.00 -13.67
CA ALA A 276 -0.38 -28.94 -13.64
C ALA A 276 -0.14 -30.11 -14.59
N ALA A 277 -0.15 -31.33 -14.05
CA ALA A 277 -0.31 -32.55 -14.82
C ALA A 277 -1.80 -32.82 -14.97
N ILE A 278 -2.29 -32.83 -16.22
CA ILE A 278 -3.70 -32.93 -16.56
C ILE A 278 -3.87 -34.11 -17.50
N THR A 279 -4.75 -35.03 -17.11
CA THR A 279 -5.30 -36.07 -18.00
C THR A 279 -6.79 -35.77 -18.17
N PHE A 280 -7.28 -35.75 -19.40
CA PHE A 280 -8.69 -35.48 -19.68
C PHE A 280 -9.16 -36.15 -20.97
N ALA A 281 -10.28 -36.85 -20.87
CA ALA A 281 -11.05 -37.47 -21.94
C ALA A 281 -12.50 -36.97 -21.91
N GLU A 282 -13.08 -36.74 -23.08
CA GLU A 282 -14.47 -36.27 -23.23
C GLU A 282 -15.48 -37.31 -22.73
N GLU A 283 -15.21 -38.59 -23.01
CA GLU A 283 -16.03 -39.69 -22.51
C GLU A 283 -15.51 -40.20 -21.15
N PRO A 284 -16.37 -40.26 -20.12
CA PRO A 284 -15.93 -40.67 -18.79
C PRO A 284 -15.66 -42.17 -18.71
N VAL A 285 -14.51 -42.53 -18.14
CA VAL A 285 -14.15 -43.93 -17.82
C VAL A 285 -14.37 -44.15 -16.32
N ALA A 286 -15.25 -45.10 -15.98
CA ALA A 286 -15.65 -45.37 -14.59
C ALA A 286 -16.13 -44.10 -13.83
N GLY A 287 -16.88 -43.23 -14.52
CA GLY A 287 -17.45 -42.00 -13.96
C GLY A 287 -16.44 -40.86 -13.77
N LYS A 288 -15.27 -40.94 -14.41
CA LYS A 288 -14.22 -39.90 -14.37
C LYS A 288 -13.81 -39.52 -15.78
N ASN A 289 -13.69 -38.22 -16.03
CA ASN A 289 -13.14 -37.70 -17.27
C ASN A 289 -11.62 -37.59 -17.24
N GLY A 290 -10.99 -37.75 -16.07
CA GLY A 290 -9.54 -37.73 -15.94
C GLY A 290 -9.11 -37.36 -14.53
N ALA A 291 -7.93 -36.76 -14.43
CA ALA A 291 -7.38 -36.31 -13.16
C ALA A 291 -6.46 -35.10 -13.37
N VAL A 292 -6.31 -34.32 -12.32
CA VAL A 292 -5.36 -33.21 -12.24
C VAL A 292 -4.47 -33.36 -11.02
N ASP A 293 -3.21 -32.99 -11.18
CA ASP A 293 -2.22 -32.87 -10.11
C ASP A 293 -1.46 -31.55 -10.28
N VAL A 294 -1.76 -30.59 -9.41
CA VAL A 294 -1.23 -29.23 -9.44
C VAL A 294 -0.22 -29.05 -8.32
N THR A 295 0.95 -28.52 -8.63
CA THR A 295 1.93 -28.05 -7.64
C THR A 295 2.09 -26.55 -7.75
N ILE A 296 2.06 -25.84 -6.63
CA ILE A 296 2.08 -24.38 -6.56
C ILE A 296 3.27 -23.96 -5.69
N ALA A 297 4.16 -23.12 -6.21
CA ALA A 297 5.26 -22.56 -5.43
C ALA A 297 4.74 -21.41 -4.57
N ILE A 298 4.79 -21.57 -3.24
CA ILE A 298 4.25 -20.58 -2.30
C ILE A 298 4.98 -19.24 -2.39
N SER A 299 6.29 -19.28 -2.63
CA SER A 299 7.16 -18.11 -2.81
C SER A 299 6.76 -17.23 -4.01
N SER A 300 5.96 -17.76 -4.95
CA SER A 300 5.49 -17.03 -6.13
C SER A 300 4.26 -16.16 -5.86
N LEU A 301 3.71 -16.18 -4.64
CA LEU A 301 2.56 -15.38 -4.27
C LEU A 301 2.89 -13.88 -4.25
N THR A 302 2.12 -13.10 -5.00
CA THR A 302 2.03 -11.65 -4.81
C THR A 302 0.64 -11.30 -4.29
N LEU A 303 0.55 -10.78 -3.06
CA LEU A 303 -0.69 -10.40 -2.37
C LEU A 303 -0.65 -8.92 -1.92
N GLY A 304 -0.28 -8.03 -2.83
CA GLY A 304 -0.16 -6.59 -2.54
C GLY A 304 0.87 -6.30 -1.44
N SER A 305 0.54 -5.38 -0.52
CA SER A 305 1.46 -4.97 0.56
C SER A 305 1.62 -6.00 1.68
N VAL A 306 0.81 -7.06 1.69
CA VAL A 306 0.85 -8.10 2.73
C VAL A 306 1.55 -9.38 2.25
N SER A 307 2.18 -9.35 1.07
CA SER A 307 2.90 -10.49 0.50
C SER A 307 3.93 -11.07 1.47
N ASP A 308 4.83 -10.23 1.99
CA ASP A 308 5.88 -10.67 2.94
C ASP A 308 5.29 -11.25 4.23
N GLN A 309 4.21 -10.65 4.72
CA GLN A 309 3.51 -11.14 5.90
C GLN A 309 2.90 -12.52 5.66
N ALA A 310 2.27 -12.71 4.49
CA ALA A 310 1.67 -13.99 4.11
C ALA A 310 2.71 -15.13 4.06
N MET A 311 3.98 -14.83 3.78
CA MET A 311 5.05 -15.84 3.77
C MET A 311 5.47 -16.32 5.18
N GLY A 312 5.13 -15.57 6.23
CA GLY A 312 5.55 -15.86 7.60
C GLY A 312 4.91 -17.13 8.20
N ALA A 313 5.49 -17.60 9.31
CA ALA A 313 5.13 -18.86 9.98
C ALA A 313 3.64 -18.96 10.42
N GLU A 314 3.03 -17.83 10.75
CA GLU A 314 1.62 -17.76 11.15
C GLU A 314 0.67 -18.02 9.95
N TYR A 315 1.12 -17.70 8.74
CA TYR A 315 0.37 -17.84 7.49
C TYR A 315 0.85 -19.04 6.69
N PHE A 316 1.43 -18.84 5.50
CA PHE A 316 1.85 -19.95 4.62
C PHE A 316 3.08 -20.69 5.13
N ASP A 317 3.89 -20.08 6.00
CA ASP A 317 5.16 -20.63 6.48
C ASP A 317 6.03 -21.15 5.32
N ALA A 318 6.26 -20.27 4.34
CA ALA A 318 6.84 -20.63 3.04
C ALA A 318 8.24 -21.25 3.15
N GLY A 319 8.96 -20.98 4.24
CA GLY A 319 10.27 -21.58 4.52
C GLY A 319 10.17 -23.06 4.89
N ALA A 320 9.14 -23.47 5.65
CA ALA A 320 8.92 -24.87 6.02
C ALA A 320 8.07 -25.62 4.97
N PHE A 321 7.15 -24.93 4.30
CA PHE A 321 6.23 -25.47 3.31
C PHE A 321 6.35 -24.71 1.99
N PRO A 322 7.37 -24.99 1.17
CA PRO A 322 7.66 -24.22 -0.04
C PRO A 322 6.62 -24.42 -1.15
N THR A 323 5.82 -25.49 -1.08
CA THR A 323 4.82 -25.84 -2.10
C THR A 323 3.48 -26.22 -1.49
N ALA A 324 2.39 -25.86 -2.18
CA ALA A 324 1.08 -26.49 -2.01
C ALA A 324 0.81 -27.46 -3.17
N ARG A 325 -0.03 -28.47 -2.93
CA ARG A 325 -0.39 -29.46 -3.96
C ARG A 325 -1.88 -29.76 -3.95
N PHE A 326 -2.51 -29.74 -5.11
CA PHE A 326 -3.90 -30.14 -5.28
C PHE A 326 -4.00 -31.33 -6.23
N THR A 327 -4.58 -32.44 -5.78
CA THR A 327 -4.78 -33.63 -6.61
C THR A 327 -6.25 -34.02 -6.60
N ALA A 328 -6.86 -34.15 -7.78
CA ALA A 328 -8.28 -34.43 -7.90
C ALA A 328 -8.62 -35.28 -9.13
N PRO A 329 -9.50 -36.31 -9.01
CA PRO A 329 -10.24 -36.81 -10.16
C PRO A 329 -11.17 -35.73 -10.72
N ILE A 330 -11.31 -35.70 -12.05
CA ILE A 330 -12.25 -34.85 -12.77
C ILE A 330 -13.50 -35.67 -13.08
N ARG A 331 -14.67 -35.11 -12.79
CA ARG A 331 -15.98 -35.73 -13.01
C ARG A 331 -16.95 -34.76 -13.69
N PRO A 332 -17.97 -35.25 -14.39
CA PRO A 332 -19.03 -34.38 -14.89
C PRO A 332 -19.84 -33.81 -13.72
N ASP A 333 -20.26 -32.57 -13.85
CA ASP A 333 -21.16 -31.90 -12.90
C ASP A 333 -22.61 -31.95 -13.39
N GLU A 334 -23.57 -32.04 -12.47
CA GLU A 334 -25.00 -32.14 -12.79
C GLU A 334 -25.54 -30.90 -13.53
N ALA A 335 -24.88 -29.76 -13.36
CA ALA A 335 -25.24 -28.49 -13.99
C ALA A 335 -24.67 -28.28 -15.41
N GLY A 336 -23.99 -29.29 -15.99
CA GLY A 336 -23.46 -29.23 -17.36
C GLY A 336 -22.02 -28.70 -17.48
N GLY A 337 -21.22 -28.80 -16.40
CA GLY A 337 -19.79 -28.52 -16.37
C GLY A 337 -18.99 -29.71 -15.85
N TYR A 338 -17.88 -29.44 -15.17
CA TYR A 338 -17.06 -30.45 -14.51
C TYR A 338 -16.75 -30.06 -13.08
N VAL A 339 -16.42 -31.06 -12.27
CA VAL A 339 -15.97 -30.88 -10.90
C VAL A 339 -14.66 -31.64 -10.68
N ALA A 340 -13.69 -30.94 -10.07
CA ALA A 340 -12.48 -31.54 -9.54
C ALA A 340 -12.62 -31.68 -8.02
N ASP A 341 -13.01 -32.87 -7.58
CA ASP A 341 -13.20 -33.22 -6.16
C ASP A 341 -11.98 -33.95 -5.63
N GLY A 342 -11.10 -33.25 -4.93
CA GLY A 342 -9.80 -33.78 -4.54
C GLY A 342 -9.31 -33.32 -3.18
N THR A 343 -8.00 -33.44 -3.00
CA THR A 343 -7.30 -33.06 -1.77
C THR A 343 -6.35 -31.91 -2.08
N LEU A 344 -6.45 -30.84 -1.30
CA LEU A 344 -5.47 -29.78 -1.23
C LEU A 344 -4.58 -30.01 -0.01
N THR A 345 -3.29 -30.21 -0.25
CA THR A 345 -2.25 -30.17 0.77
C THR A 345 -1.69 -28.75 0.83
N LEU A 346 -1.89 -28.07 1.95
CA LEU A 346 -1.42 -26.71 2.17
C LEU A 346 -0.95 -26.55 3.62
N LYS A 347 0.27 -26.01 3.80
CA LYS A 347 0.93 -25.90 5.12
C LYS A 347 1.00 -27.24 5.88
N GLY A 348 1.22 -28.33 5.14
CA GLY A 348 1.27 -29.69 5.69
C GLY A 348 -0.07 -30.27 6.15
N VAL A 349 -1.19 -29.60 5.87
CA VAL A 349 -2.54 -30.06 6.19
C VAL A 349 -3.26 -30.47 4.91
N ASP A 350 -3.86 -31.66 4.93
CA ASP A 350 -4.66 -32.19 3.83
C ASP A 350 -6.14 -31.92 4.07
N MET A 351 -6.81 -31.24 3.13
CA MET A 351 -8.24 -30.98 3.19
C MET A 351 -8.94 -31.37 1.89
N PRO A 352 -10.16 -31.94 1.96
CA PRO A 352 -10.99 -32.12 0.77
C PRO A 352 -11.39 -30.75 0.21
N VAL A 353 -11.23 -30.57 -1.10
CA VAL A 353 -11.61 -29.36 -1.83
C VAL A 353 -12.36 -29.75 -3.09
N THR A 354 -13.48 -29.08 -3.30
CA THR A 354 -14.32 -29.19 -4.50
C THR A 354 -14.12 -27.95 -5.36
N LEU A 355 -13.65 -28.14 -6.59
CA LEU A 355 -13.51 -27.08 -7.57
C LEU A 355 -14.46 -27.33 -8.75
N PRO A 356 -15.62 -26.68 -8.80
CA PRO A 356 -16.45 -26.66 -10.00
C PRO A 356 -15.78 -25.78 -11.07
N PHE A 357 -15.89 -26.21 -12.33
CA PHE A 357 -15.35 -25.45 -13.46
C PHE A 357 -16.12 -25.65 -14.76
N ALA A 358 -16.11 -24.60 -15.58
CA ALA A 358 -16.53 -24.63 -16.96
C ALA A 358 -15.32 -24.99 -17.85
N LEU A 359 -15.56 -25.82 -18.87
CA LEU A 359 -14.56 -26.23 -19.84
C LEU A 359 -15.13 -26.06 -21.25
N THR A 360 -14.43 -25.30 -22.09
CA THR A 360 -14.71 -25.18 -23.52
C THR A 360 -13.59 -25.86 -24.29
N LEU A 361 -13.95 -26.78 -25.17
CA LEU A 361 -13.02 -27.50 -26.05
C LEU A 361 -13.23 -27.04 -27.50
N GLU A 362 -12.14 -26.59 -28.14
CA GLU A 362 -12.09 -26.23 -29.55
C GLU A 362 -10.96 -27.03 -30.22
N GLY A 363 -11.28 -28.25 -30.66
CA GLY A 363 -10.29 -29.19 -31.17
C GLY A 363 -9.28 -29.59 -30.11
N ASP A 364 -8.02 -29.22 -30.31
CA ASP A 364 -6.92 -29.50 -29.37
C ASP A 364 -6.64 -28.36 -28.39
N ARG A 365 -7.51 -27.33 -28.36
CA ARG A 365 -7.42 -26.22 -27.43
C ARG A 365 -8.52 -26.32 -26.37
N ALA A 366 -8.14 -26.18 -25.11
CA ALA A 366 -9.04 -26.11 -23.98
C ALA A 366 -8.99 -24.72 -23.34
N GLN A 367 -10.15 -24.21 -22.92
CA GLN A 367 -10.26 -23.07 -22.02
C GLN A 367 -11.05 -23.50 -20.78
N MET A 368 -10.47 -23.28 -19.59
CA MET A 368 -11.07 -23.63 -18.32
C MET A 368 -11.19 -22.39 -17.42
N VAL A 369 -12.34 -22.27 -16.76
CA VAL A 369 -12.60 -21.26 -15.73
C VAL A 369 -13.26 -21.94 -14.54
N GLY A 370 -12.65 -21.84 -13.37
CA GLY A 370 -13.18 -22.41 -12.13
C GLY A 370 -13.02 -21.45 -10.97
N GLN A 371 -13.89 -21.60 -9.97
CA GLN A 371 -13.83 -20.84 -8.73
C GLN A 371 -14.24 -21.75 -7.57
N THR A 372 -13.55 -21.64 -6.45
CA THR A 372 -13.95 -22.27 -5.19
C THR A 372 -13.68 -21.33 -4.02
N THR A 373 -14.22 -21.66 -2.84
CA THR A 373 -13.99 -20.90 -1.61
C THR A 373 -13.45 -21.84 -0.55
N LEU A 374 -12.33 -21.44 0.05
CA LEU A 374 -11.66 -22.17 1.13
C LEU A 374 -11.81 -21.42 2.45
N ASP A 375 -11.94 -22.13 3.56
CA ASP A 375 -11.73 -21.54 4.89
C ASP A 375 -10.26 -21.71 5.27
N ARG A 376 -9.50 -20.60 5.36
CA ARG A 376 -8.06 -20.63 5.64
C ARG A 376 -7.71 -21.31 6.97
N ARG A 377 -8.63 -21.31 7.94
CA ARG A 377 -8.43 -21.89 9.27
C ARG A 377 -8.38 -23.41 9.25
N ASN A 378 -8.99 -24.02 8.23
CA ASN A 378 -8.90 -25.47 8.03
C ASN A 378 -7.45 -25.93 7.77
N PHE A 379 -6.58 -25.02 7.34
CA PHE A 379 -5.15 -25.27 7.09
C PHE A 379 -4.24 -24.69 8.17
N GLY A 380 -4.78 -24.19 9.29
CA GLY A 380 -4.00 -23.52 10.33
C GLY A 380 -3.34 -22.22 9.87
N ILE A 381 -3.92 -21.55 8.86
CA ILE A 381 -3.42 -20.29 8.30
C ILE A 381 -4.15 -19.14 8.98
N GLY A 382 -3.41 -18.32 9.74
CA GLY A 382 -4.01 -17.17 10.39
C GLY A 382 -4.81 -17.50 11.64
N ASP A 383 -4.57 -18.62 12.33
CA ASP A 383 -5.39 -19.10 13.46
C ASP A 383 -5.50 -18.08 14.60
N SER A 384 -4.47 -17.24 14.75
CA SER A 384 -4.47 -16.19 15.75
C SER A 384 -5.39 -15.01 15.36
N GLN A 385 -5.81 -14.91 14.10
CA GLN A 385 -6.81 -13.96 13.61
C GLN A 385 -8.24 -14.52 13.71
N THR A 386 -8.88 -14.22 14.84
CA THR A 386 -10.23 -14.70 15.16
C THR A 386 -11.36 -13.74 14.78
N ASN A 387 -11.03 -12.52 14.30
CA ASN A 387 -12.01 -11.52 13.89
C ASN A 387 -12.10 -11.45 12.35
N PRO A 388 -13.22 -11.87 11.72
CA PRO A 388 -13.37 -11.87 10.27
C PRO A 388 -13.41 -10.47 9.65
N ASP A 389 -13.71 -9.43 10.43
CA ASP A 389 -13.68 -8.04 9.94
C ASP A 389 -12.24 -7.55 9.72
N GLN A 390 -11.28 -8.11 10.47
CA GLN A 390 -9.86 -7.78 10.33
C GLN A 390 -9.19 -8.64 9.25
N LEU A 391 -9.47 -9.94 9.26
CA LEU A 391 -9.03 -10.88 8.23
C LEU A 391 -10.09 -11.98 8.05
N GLY A 392 -10.78 -11.93 6.91
CA GLY A 392 -11.82 -12.89 6.53
C GLY A 392 -11.33 -14.33 6.62
N PHE A 393 -12.24 -15.22 6.99
CA PHE A 393 -11.96 -16.66 7.06
C PHE A 393 -11.99 -17.30 5.67
N GLU A 394 -12.92 -16.85 4.84
CA GLU A 394 -13.07 -17.31 3.48
C GLU A 394 -12.03 -16.68 2.55
N VAL A 395 -11.44 -17.53 1.72
CA VAL A 395 -10.52 -17.16 0.64
C VAL A 395 -11.12 -17.71 -0.64
N VAL A 396 -11.47 -16.81 -1.55
CA VAL A 396 -11.93 -17.17 -2.89
C VAL A 396 -10.70 -17.52 -3.73
N VAL A 397 -10.74 -18.65 -4.41
CA VAL A 397 -9.71 -19.12 -5.33
C VAL A 397 -10.28 -19.11 -6.74
N ASP A 398 -9.68 -18.32 -7.61
CA ASP A 398 -10.05 -18.20 -9.02
C ASP A 398 -8.97 -18.84 -9.89
N VAL A 399 -9.39 -19.72 -10.79
CA VAL A 399 -8.51 -20.38 -11.75
C VAL A 399 -9.03 -20.11 -13.16
N THR A 400 -8.17 -19.62 -14.03
CA THR A 400 -8.44 -19.53 -15.46
C THR A 400 -7.21 -20.03 -16.20
N LEU A 401 -7.39 -20.91 -17.17
CA LEU A 401 -6.28 -21.37 -17.99
C LEU A 401 -6.69 -21.71 -19.41
N THR A 402 -5.70 -21.67 -20.30
CA THR A 402 -5.77 -22.29 -21.61
C THR A 402 -4.75 -23.40 -21.70
N ALA A 403 -5.15 -24.53 -22.29
CA ALA A 403 -4.28 -25.68 -22.47
C ALA A 403 -4.34 -26.20 -23.91
N GLN A 404 -3.27 -26.84 -24.33
CA GLN A 404 -3.12 -27.48 -25.64
C GLN A 404 -2.93 -28.98 -25.44
N ARG A 405 -3.66 -29.80 -26.19
CA ARG A 405 -3.49 -31.26 -26.17
C ARG A 405 -2.09 -31.63 -26.66
N GLY A 406 -1.41 -32.52 -25.96
CA GLY A 406 -0.09 -33.04 -26.32
C GLY A 406 -0.13 -33.86 -27.61
N ALA A 407 0.94 -33.77 -28.41
CA ALA A 407 1.02 -34.34 -29.76
C ALA A 407 0.91 -35.88 -29.83
N ASP A 408 1.06 -36.59 -28.71
CA ASP A 408 1.09 -38.07 -28.67
C ASP A 408 -0.26 -38.71 -28.29
N ALA A 409 -1.31 -37.93 -28.01
CA ALA A 409 -2.59 -38.45 -27.52
C ALA A 409 -3.60 -38.86 -28.62
N GLY A 410 -3.29 -38.65 -29.91
CA GLY A 410 -4.23 -38.77 -31.03
C GLY A 410 -4.01 -39.93 -32.02
N ALA A 411 -3.07 -40.84 -31.78
CA ALA A 411 -2.59 -41.76 -32.82
C ALA A 411 -3.25 -43.15 -32.90
N ASP A 412 -4.33 -43.45 -32.15
CA ASP A 412 -4.89 -44.82 -32.12
C ASP A 412 -6.41 -44.91 -32.39
N ALA A 413 -6.87 -44.23 -33.44
CA ALA A 413 -8.23 -44.44 -33.98
C ALA A 413 -8.22 -44.40 -35.52
N GLY A 414 -7.36 -45.22 -36.13
CA GLY A 414 -7.30 -45.44 -37.57
C GLY A 414 -7.56 -46.90 -37.90
N THR A 415 -8.82 -47.23 -38.11
CA THR A 415 -9.37 -48.51 -38.59
C THR A 415 -8.49 -49.20 -39.65
N SER A 416 -7.94 -50.36 -39.31
CA SER A 416 -7.45 -51.34 -40.29
C SER A 416 -8.62 -52.23 -40.76
N GLU A 417 -9.17 -51.94 -41.94
CA GLU A 417 -10.03 -52.87 -42.68
C GLU A 417 -9.22 -54.09 -43.17
N PRO A 418 -9.79 -55.31 -43.17
CA PRO A 418 -9.14 -56.50 -43.73
C PRO A 418 -9.45 -56.59 -45.23
N GLY A 419 -8.42 -56.39 -46.07
CA GLY A 419 -8.48 -56.67 -47.51
C GLY A 419 -8.07 -58.10 -47.81
N ASP A 420 -9.05 -58.96 -48.06
CA ASP A 420 -8.94 -60.28 -48.68
C ASP A 420 -8.68 -60.18 -50.20
N GLY A 421 -7.92 -61.14 -50.72
CA GLY A 421 -8.16 -61.70 -52.05
C GLY A 421 -7.30 -61.22 -53.23
N SER A 422 -6.23 -61.98 -53.53
CA SER A 422 -5.96 -62.72 -54.78
C SER A 422 -4.50 -62.71 -55.21
#